data_AF-A0A6I6ADZ3-F1
#
_entry.id   AF-A0A6I6ADZ3-F1
#
_cell.length_a   1.000
_cell.length_b   1.000
_cell.length_c   1.000
_cell.angle_alpha   90.00
_cell.angle_beta   90.00
_cell.angle_gamma   90.00
#
_symmetry.space_group_name_H-M   'P 1'
#
loop_
_entity.id
_entity.type
_entity.pdbx_description
1 polymer ?
#
loop_
_entity_poly.entity_id
_entity_poly.type
_entity_poly.pdbx_seq_one_letter_code
_entity_poly.pdbx_strand_id
1 'polypeptide(L)'
;MSNSDIKPFEERNQTDQARRKLKGLAKSSGMDLELITALANFTWDYDKVTPRDGNGWINKTPLNPAARKQLRLIADTVHLTPNFTLEYDQAAKDLIRTHAKLSSEIVWTNFYPAVANKNYGRVSEFASWYYLRGLNKSRMKSLDWKTKPVGMVEIARELFLKFFRGGSIERDNLDYLWCDLTLPLEYSYPKTSKVTPWLEPLLSAIEGLPPHSGLKDLLACCKGLVGGDKFFKQEVLQALSYADVLQVNDLSVTAMFIADRRDELSSHYYSNEWSFPLRFWSTNGGNVNREAVPET
;
A
#
# COMPACT_ATOMS: atom_id res chain seq x y z
N MET A 1 -26.31 -6.75 16.79
CA MET A 1 -25.47 -5.58 17.07
C MET A 1 -25.23 -5.53 18.57
N SER A 2 -24.14 -6.13 19.07
CA SER A 2 -23.78 -5.94 20.47
C SER A 2 -23.04 -4.60 20.59
N ASN A 3 -23.42 -3.82 21.60
CA ASN A 3 -22.61 -2.74 22.13
C ASN A 3 -21.36 -3.35 22.78
N SER A 4 -20.40 -3.80 21.98
CA SER A 4 -19.05 -4.06 22.48
C SER A 4 -18.42 -2.71 22.76
N ASP A 5 -18.19 -2.43 24.03
CA ASP A 5 -17.59 -1.21 24.55
C ASP A 5 -16.44 -0.73 23.65
N ILE A 6 -16.51 0.53 23.22
CA ILE A 6 -15.40 1.18 22.53
C ILE A 6 -14.25 1.19 23.52
N LYS A 7 -13.32 0.26 23.34
CA LYS A 7 -12.12 0.16 24.16
C LYS A 7 -11.45 1.54 24.30
N PRO A 8 -11.16 2.00 25.54
CA PRO A 8 -10.49 3.26 25.77
C PRO A 8 -9.21 3.37 24.96
N PHE A 9 -8.89 4.57 24.48
CA PHE A 9 -7.76 4.77 23.57
C PHE A 9 -6.44 4.34 24.22
N GLU A 10 -6.28 4.63 25.50
CA GLU A 10 -5.13 4.31 26.35
C GLU A 10 -4.91 2.81 26.52
N GLU A 11 -5.96 2.00 26.35
CA GLU A 11 -5.91 0.55 26.51
C GLU A 11 -5.63 -0.17 25.19
N ARG A 12 -5.67 0.53 24.04
CA ARG A 12 -5.47 -0.07 22.71
C ARG A 12 -4.03 -0.48 22.47
N ASN A 13 -3.86 -1.64 21.84
CA ASN A 13 -2.57 -2.27 21.54
C ASN A 13 -1.61 -2.37 22.74
N GLN A 14 -2.13 -2.54 23.96
CA GLN A 14 -1.33 -2.56 25.18
C GLN A 14 -0.88 -3.97 25.61
N THR A 15 -1.48 -5.03 25.08
CA THR A 15 -1.06 -6.40 25.42
C THR A 15 0.34 -6.70 24.89
N ASP A 16 1.06 -7.61 25.56
CA ASP A 16 2.37 -8.08 25.09
C ASP A 16 2.33 -8.66 23.68
N GLN A 17 1.20 -9.24 23.28
CA GLN A 17 0.99 -9.75 21.93
C GLN A 17 0.92 -8.61 20.91
N ALA A 18 0.10 -7.59 21.17
CA ALA A 18 -0.01 -6.43 20.29
C ALA A 18 1.32 -5.68 20.19
N ARG A 19 1.98 -5.42 21.32
CA ARG A 19 3.31 -4.78 21.36
C ARG A 19 4.35 -5.56 20.56
N ARG A 20 4.36 -6.90 20.64
CA ARG A 20 5.23 -7.75 19.81
C ARG A 20 4.93 -7.62 18.31
N LYS A 21 3.65 -7.60 17.91
CA LYS A 21 3.26 -7.41 16.50
C LYS A 21 3.67 -6.04 15.98
N LEU A 22 3.41 -4.97 16.72
CA LEU A 22 3.77 -3.60 16.34
C LEU A 22 5.29 -3.43 16.25
N LYS A 23 6.05 -4.00 17.19
CA LYS A 23 7.52 -4.03 17.11
C LYS A 23 8.02 -4.77 15.86
N GLY A 24 7.38 -5.88 15.50
CA GLY A 24 7.67 -6.61 14.27
C GLY A 24 7.37 -5.77 13.03
N LEU A 25 6.21 -5.11 13.00
CA LEU A 25 5.79 -4.23 11.91
C LEU A 25 6.78 -3.08 11.72
N ALA A 26 7.04 -2.31 12.77
CA ALA A 26 8.01 -1.21 12.78
C ALA A 26 9.39 -1.62 12.28
N LYS A 27 9.90 -2.76 12.76
CA LYS A 27 11.18 -3.30 12.29
C LYS A 27 11.15 -3.66 10.80
N SER A 28 10.09 -4.32 10.33
CA SER A 28 9.99 -4.75 8.93
C SER A 28 9.78 -3.59 7.95
N SER A 29 9.07 -2.55 8.36
CA SER A 29 8.85 -1.34 7.57
C SER A 29 9.98 -0.34 7.71
N GLY A 30 10.96 -0.53 8.62
CA GLY A 30 12.00 0.45 8.90
C GLY A 30 11.44 1.75 9.48
N MET A 31 10.34 1.67 10.25
CA MET A 31 9.68 2.82 10.85
C MET A 31 9.91 2.88 12.35
N ASP A 32 9.76 4.06 12.91
CA ASP A 32 9.74 4.25 14.36
C ASP A 32 8.55 3.51 15.01
N LEU A 33 8.81 2.88 16.16
CA LEU A 33 7.80 2.08 16.87
C LEU A 33 6.71 2.96 17.48
N GLU A 34 7.04 4.16 17.98
CA GLU A 34 6.06 5.09 18.55
C GLU A 34 5.08 5.52 17.46
N LEU A 35 5.58 5.86 16.27
CA LEU A 35 4.75 6.20 15.11
C LEU A 35 3.84 5.03 14.67
N ILE A 36 4.39 3.83 14.51
CA ILE A 36 3.59 2.66 14.09
C ILE A 36 2.50 2.33 15.12
N THR A 37 2.83 2.45 16.41
CA THR A 37 1.86 2.27 17.50
C THR A 37 0.78 3.34 17.45
N ALA A 38 1.16 4.61 17.22
CA ALA A 38 0.23 5.71 17.09
C ALA A 38 -0.77 5.47 15.94
N LEU A 39 -0.26 5.17 14.73
CA LEU A 39 -1.08 4.86 13.56
C LEU A 39 -2.02 3.67 13.80
N ALA A 40 -1.54 2.59 14.43
CA ALA A 40 -2.34 1.42 14.75
C ALA A 40 -3.50 1.75 15.70
N ASN A 41 -3.29 2.59 16.72
CA ASN A 41 -4.35 2.93 17.70
C ASN A 41 -5.55 3.68 17.09
N PHE A 42 -5.40 4.26 15.91
CA PHE A 42 -6.50 4.87 15.14
C PHE A 42 -7.17 3.92 14.15
N THR A 43 -6.56 2.77 13.88
CA THR A 43 -6.87 1.97 12.68
C THR A 43 -7.17 0.51 12.97
N TRP A 44 -6.33 -0.15 13.78
CA TRP A 44 -6.37 -1.60 13.97
C TRP A 44 -5.99 -2.00 15.40
N ASP A 45 -6.87 -2.76 16.06
CA ASP A 45 -6.61 -3.31 17.40
C ASP A 45 -6.08 -4.75 17.29
N TYR A 46 -4.83 -4.95 17.72
CA TYR A 46 -4.18 -6.26 17.81
C TYR A 46 -4.42 -6.96 19.16
N ASP A 47 -5.01 -6.27 20.14
CA ASP A 47 -5.31 -6.89 21.42
C ASP A 47 -6.43 -7.91 21.25
N LYS A 48 -6.14 -9.13 21.68
CA LYS A 48 -7.14 -10.18 21.80
C LYS A 48 -7.70 -10.17 23.22
N VAL A 49 -8.99 -9.91 23.37
CA VAL A 49 -9.68 -10.02 24.68
C VAL A 49 -9.80 -11.50 25.07
N THR A 50 -10.05 -12.38 24.11
CA THR A 50 -10.00 -13.83 24.26
C THR A 50 -9.24 -14.48 23.08
N PRO A 51 -8.74 -15.73 23.21
CA PRO A 51 -8.10 -16.44 22.10
C PRO A 51 -8.99 -16.59 20.84
N ARG A 52 -10.31 -16.49 21.01
CA ARG A 52 -11.32 -16.58 19.94
C ARG A 52 -11.61 -15.23 19.28
N ASP A 53 -11.21 -14.12 19.89
CA ASP A 53 -11.39 -12.81 19.29
C ASP A 53 -10.40 -12.59 18.15
N GLY A 54 -10.93 -12.09 17.03
CA GLY A 54 -10.13 -11.59 15.93
C GLY A 54 -9.52 -10.24 16.28
N ASN A 55 -8.38 -9.93 15.66
CA ASN A 55 -7.97 -8.52 15.58
C ASN A 55 -9.01 -7.79 14.70
N GLY A 56 -9.18 -6.48 14.86
CA GLY A 56 -10.26 -5.78 14.15
C GLY A 56 -9.98 -4.32 13.82
N TRP A 57 -10.73 -3.83 12.82
CA TRP A 57 -10.76 -2.42 12.45
C TRP A 57 -11.35 -1.56 13.57
N ILE A 58 -10.74 -0.40 13.79
CA ILE A 58 -11.20 0.58 14.75
C ILE A 58 -12.22 1.51 14.08
N ASN A 59 -13.50 1.33 14.44
CA ASN A 59 -14.60 2.10 13.85
C ASN A 59 -14.66 3.55 14.36
N LYS A 60 -14.37 3.77 15.66
CA LYS A 60 -14.46 5.09 16.30
C LYS A 60 -13.27 5.32 17.22
N THR A 61 -12.76 6.55 17.22
CA THR A 61 -11.68 6.97 18.13
C THR A 61 -12.09 8.21 18.91
N PRO A 62 -12.28 8.12 20.23
CA PRO A 62 -12.52 9.31 21.06
C PRO A 62 -11.26 10.19 21.08
N LEU A 63 -11.44 11.50 20.85
CA LEU A 63 -10.34 12.49 20.86
C LEU A 63 -10.03 12.99 22.28
N ASN A 64 -9.70 12.04 23.17
CA ASN A 64 -9.21 12.32 24.52
C ASN A 64 -7.75 12.85 24.48
N PRO A 65 -7.18 13.30 25.61
CA PRO A 65 -5.82 13.86 25.63
C PRO A 65 -4.74 12.91 25.08
N ALA A 66 -4.86 11.59 25.32
CA ALA A 66 -3.90 10.61 24.81
C ALA A 66 -3.98 10.48 23.27
N ALA A 67 -5.19 10.41 22.72
CA ALA A 67 -5.41 10.40 21.28
C ALA A 67 -4.87 11.67 20.61
N ARG A 68 -5.11 12.85 21.21
CA ARG A 68 -4.59 14.13 20.68
C ARG A 68 -3.07 14.19 20.69
N LYS A 69 -2.43 13.61 21.71
CA LYS A 69 -0.97 13.50 21.77
C LYS A 69 -0.42 12.67 20.62
N GLN A 70 -1.02 11.51 20.34
CA GLN A 70 -0.59 10.64 19.24
C GLN A 70 -0.91 11.23 17.86
N LEU A 71 -2.04 11.93 17.68
CA LEU A 71 -2.30 12.67 16.44
C LEU A 71 -1.29 13.78 16.21
N ARG A 72 -0.83 14.46 17.28
CA ARG A 72 0.24 15.47 17.15
C ARG A 72 1.55 14.84 16.67
N LEU A 73 1.95 13.71 17.27
CA LEU A 73 3.12 12.96 16.80
C LEU A 73 3.02 12.60 15.30
N ILE A 74 1.87 12.08 14.88
CA ILE A 74 1.63 11.74 13.46
C ILE A 74 1.71 13.01 12.60
N ALA A 75 1.01 14.09 12.98
CA ALA A 75 1.01 15.34 12.25
C ALA A 75 2.42 15.93 12.10
N ASP A 76 3.20 15.98 13.19
CA ASP A 76 4.56 16.51 13.20
C ASP A 76 5.48 15.68 12.27
N THR A 77 5.31 14.36 12.26
CA THR A 77 6.06 13.43 11.39
C THR A 77 5.84 13.72 9.92
N VAL A 78 4.60 14.04 9.52
CA VAL A 78 4.24 14.32 8.12
C VAL A 78 4.14 15.81 7.82
N HIS A 79 4.65 16.67 8.72
CA HIS A 79 4.70 18.12 8.61
C HIS A 79 3.32 18.80 8.40
N LEU A 80 2.32 18.30 9.09
CA LEU A 80 0.96 18.85 9.14
C LEU A 80 0.64 19.40 10.54
N THR A 81 -0.50 20.09 10.66
CA THR A 81 -1.01 20.51 11.97
C THR A 81 -2.00 19.46 12.51
N PRO A 82 -2.16 19.31 13.85
CA PRO A 82 -3.08 18.32 14.41
C PRO A 82 -4.56 18.53 14.07
N ASN A 83 -4.94 19.74 13.65
CA ASN A 83 -6.29 20.09 13.20
C ASN A 83 -6.37 20.21 11.67
N PHE A 84 -5.36 19.73 10.95
CA PHE A 84 -5.34 19.75 9.49
C PHE A 84 -6.53 18.97 8.93
N THR A 85 -7.09 19.52 7.87
CA THR A 85 -8.21 18.97 7.14
C THR A 85 -7.88 19.10 5.67
N LEU A 86 -7.94 17.98 4.94
CA LEU A 86 -7.66 17.95 3.51
C LEU A 86 -8.96 18.11 2.73
N GLU A 87 -8.97 19.12 1.87
CA GLU A 87 -10.03 19.38 0.91
C GLU A 87 -9.68 18.76 -0.45
N TYR A 88 -10.72 18.43 -1.24
CA TYR A 88 -10.56 17.76 -2.54
C TYR A 88 -9.62 18.54 -3.49
N ASP A 89 -9.84 19.85 -3.63
CA ASP A 89 -9.05 20.68 -4.56
C ASP A 89 -7.56 20.73 -4.15
N GLN A 90 -7.30 20.73 -2.85
CA GLN A 90 -5.94 20.67 -2.30
C GLN A 90 -5.31 19.31 -2.59
N ALA A 91 -6.03 18.22 -2.32
CA ALA A 91 -5.57 16.86 -2.59
C ALA A 91 -5.24 16.65 -4.08
N ALA A 92 -6.14 17.06 -4.97
CA ALA A 92 -5.97 16.95 -6.42
C ALA A 92 -4.75 17.75 -6.91
N LYS A 93 -4.60 19.00 -6.43
CA LYS A 93 -3.46 19.85 -6.79
C LYS A 93 -2.14 19.26 -6.31
N ASP A 94 -2.09 18.78 -5.08
CA ASP A 94 -0.89 18.18 -4.51
C ASP A 94 -0.50 16.90 -5.21
N LEU A 95 -1.47 16.01 -5.47
CA LEU A 95 -1.21 14.72 -6.11
C LEU A 95 -0.67 14.91 -7.54
N ILE A 96 -1.29 15.78 -8.34
CA ILE A 96 -0.80 16.10 -9.70
C ILE A 96 0.62 16.66 -9.63
N ARG A 97 0.87 17.60 -8.72
CA ARG A 97 2.17 18.26 -8.57
C ARG A 97 3.25 17.26 -8.14
N THR A 98 2.94 16.37 -7.20
CA THR A 98 3.89 15.37 -6.69
C THR A 98 4.16 14.30 -7.73
N HIS A 99 3.12 13.81 -8.41
CA HIS A 99 3.26 12.82 -9.48
C HIS A 99 4.17 13.32 -10.60
N ALA A 100 4.00 14.57 -11.03
CA ALA A 100 4.82 15.20 -12.07
C ALA A 100 6.27 15.50 -11.66
N LYS A 101 6.58 15.55 -10.35
CA LYS A 101 7.94 15.78 -9.85
C LYS A 101 8.76 14.49 -9.74
N LEU A 102 8.09 13.35 -9.58
CA LEU A 102 8.73 12.05 -9.53
C LEU A 102 9.00 11.56 -10.96
N SER A 103 10.12 10.89 -11.14
CA SER A 103 10.48 10.22 -12.40
C SER A 103 10.50 8.70 -12.21
N SER A 104 10.49 7.96 -13.33
CA SER A 104 10.61 6.50 -13.34
C SER A 104 11.85 6.03 -12.59
N GLU A 105 12.99 6.68 -12.84
CA GLU A 105 14.29 6.35 -12.26
C GLU A 105 14.27 6.50 -10.73
N ILE A 106 13.66 7.57 -10.22
CA ILE A 106 13.55 7.82 -8.78
C ILE A 106 12.71 6.73 -8.12
N VAL A 107 11.54 6.40 -8.68
CA VAL A 107 10.67 5.39 -8.07
C VAL A 107 11.29 4.01 -8.12
N TRP A 108 11.98 3.64 -9.22
CA TRP A 108 12.72 2.37 -9.33
C TRP A 108 13.89 2.27 -8.35
N THR A 109 14.64 3.37 -8.17
CA THR A 109 15.75 3.45 -7.20
C THR A 109 15.27 3.17 -5.78
N ASN A 110 14.05 3.59 -5.43
CA ASN A 110 13.46 3.31 -4.12
C ASN A 110 12.82 1.92 -4.03
N PHE A 111 12.21 1.44 -5.11
CA PHE A 111 11.50 0.17 -5.16
C PHE A 111 12.43 -1.04 -5.04
N TYR A 112 13.55 -1.04 -5.76
CA TYR A 112 14.47 -2.19 -5.77
C TYR A 112 14.98 -2.57 -4.36
N PRO A 113 15.54 -1.64 -3.56
CA PRO A 113 15.93 -1.94 -2.18
C PRO A 113 14.72 -2.18 -1.27
N ALA A 114 13.55 -1.60 -1.55
CA ALA A 114 12.35 -1.83 -0.75
C ALA A 114 11.88 -3.28 -0.83
N VAL A 115 11.89 -3.89 -2.02
CA VAL A 115 11.55 -5.31 -2.21
C VAL A 115 12.50 -6.20 -1.43
N ALA A 116 13.81 -5.96 -1.55
CA ALA A 116 14.83 -6.72 -0.84
C ALA A 116 14.70 -6.61 0.70
N ASN A 117 14.28 -5.44 1.19
CA ASN A 117 14.11 -5.17 2.61
C ASN A 117 12.68 -5.39 3.13
N LYS A 118 11.76 -5.91 2.30
CA LYS A 118 10.37 -6.21 2.66
C LYS A 118 9.58 -4.97 3.12
N ASN A 119 9.91 -3.81 2.57
CA ASN A 119 9.26 -2.54 2.92
C ASN A 119 8.01 -2.34 2.06
N TYR A 120 6.84 -2.52 2.69
CA TYR A 120 5.55 -2.29 2.04
C TYR A 120 5.30 -0.85 1.62
N GLY A 121 5.77 0.14 2.40
CA GLY A 121 5.48 1.55 2.14
C GLY A 121 6.06 2.03 0.81
N ARG A 122 7.35 1.77 0.56
CA ARG A 122 8.01 2.11 -0.70
C ARG A 122 7.53 1.29 -1.89
N VAL A 123 7.16 0.03 -1.67
CA VAL A 123 6.51 -0.78 -2.73
C VAL A 123 5.15 -0.18 -3.08
N SER A 124 4.39 0.27 -2.09
CA SER A 124 3.10 0.92 -2.32
C SER A 124 3.25 2.22 -3.08
N GLU A 125 4.20 3.07 -2.71
CA GLU A 125 4.49 4.33 -3.40
C GLU A 125 4.80 4.11 -4.88
N PHE A 126 5.62 3.10 -5.18
CA PHE A 126 5.91 2.70 -6.57
C PHE A 126 4.63 2.29 -7.30
N ALA A 127 3.83 1.40 -6.70
CA ALA A 127 2.58 0.95 -7.30
C ALA A 127 1.59 2.10 -7.53
N SER A 128 1.44 3.01 -6.57
CA SER A 128 0.55 4.16 -6.63
C SER A 128 1.00 5.19 -7.68
N TRP A 129 2.31 5.42 -7.83
CA TRP A 129 2.84 6.31 -8.87
C TRP A 129 2.54 5.78 -10.27
N TYR A 130 2.80 4.48 -10.51
CA TYR A 130 2.49 3.86 -11.79
C TYR A 130 1.00 3.70 -12.05
N TYR A 131 0.20 3.43 -11.02
CA TYR A 131 -1.27 3.39 -11.12
C TYR A 131 -1.84 4.73 -11.63
N LEU A 132 -1.21 5.83 -11.24
CA LEU A 132 -1.55 7.19 -11.65
C LEU A 132 -0.87 7.63 -12.96
N ARG A 133 -0.26 6.73 -13.73
CA ARG A 133 0.34 7.09 -15.03
C ARG A 133 -0.70 7.78 -15.92
N GLY A 134 -0.36 8.98 -16.41
CA GLY A 134 -1.26 9.80 -17.22
C GLY A 134 -2.27 10.63 -16.41
N LEU A 135 -2.07 10.80 -15.09
CA LEU A 135 -2.86 11.69 -14.24
C LEU A 135 -2.94 13.11 -14.80
N ASN A 136 -4.14 13.68 -14.82
CA ASN A 136 -4.38 15.09 -15.14
C ASN A 136 -5.65 15.59 -14.44
N LYS A 137 -5.93 16.90 -14.55
CA LYS A 137 -7.09 17.52 -13.90
C LYS A 137 -8.44 16.87 -14.25
N SER A 138 -8.61 16.38 -15.47
CA SER A 138 -9.86 15.70 -15.87
C SER A 138 -9.96 14.32 -15.26
N ARG A 139 -8.87 13.55 -15.29
CA ARG A 139 -8.76 12.19 -14.75
C ARG A 139 -8.80 12.14 -13.22
N MET A 140 -8.46 13.22 -12.52
CA MET A 140 -8.67 13.31 -11.07
C MET A 140 -10.11 13.05 -10.62
N LYS A 141 -11.09 13.29 -11.49
CA LYS A 141 -12.51 13.12 -11.16
C LYS A 141 -12.95 11.66 -11.10
N SER A 142 -12.17 10.72 -11.64
CA SER A 142 -12.49 9.28 -11.57
C SER A 142 -11.93 8.59 -10.34
N LEU A 143 -11.14 9.30 -9.52
CA LEU A 143 -10.72 8.80 -8.21
C LEU A 143 -11.82 9.01 -7.18
N ASP A 144 -12.05 8.00 -6.35
CA ASP A 144 -13.04 8.00 -5.29
C ASP A 144 -12.58 8.94 -4.17
N TRP A 145 -13.49 9.80 -3.71
CA TRP A 145 -13.26 10.66 -2.55
C TRP A 145 -14.28 10.28 -1.47
N LYS A 146 -13.88 9.33 -0.62
CA LYS A 146 -14.78 8.63 0.30
C LYS A 146 -15.12 9.46 1.55
N THR A 147 -14.16 10.18 2.12
CA THR A 147 -14.37 10.94 3.37
C THR A 147 -14.39 12.45 3.12
N LYS A 148 -15.39 13.17 3.66
CA LYS A 148 -15.59 14.61 3.40
C LYS A 148 -15.86 15.41 4.68
N PRO A 149 -14.96 16.32 5.08
CA PRO A 149 -13.55 16.45 4.67
C PRO A 149 -12.64 15.41 5.37
N VAL A 150 -11.40 15.24 4.92
CA VAL A 150 -10.48 14.22 5.46
C VAL A 150 -9.65 14.83 6.59
N GLY A 151 -9.87 14.39 7.83
CA GLY A 151 -9.14 14.88 9.00
C GLY A 151 -7.88 14.07 9.33
N MET A 152 -7.17 14.48 10.38
CA MET A 152 -5.96 13.76 10.84
C MET A 152 -6.20 12.32 11.29
N VAL A 153 -7.41 11.94 11.72
CA VAL A 153 -7.75 10.55 12.07
C VAL A 153 -7.80 9.68 10.82
N GLU A 154 -8.42 10.17 9.75
CA GLU A 154 -8.47 9.51 8.46
C GLU A 154 -7.06 9.42 7.84
N ILE A 155 -6.29 10.51 7.87
CA ILE A 155 -4.88 10.50 7.42
C ILE A 155 -4.06 9.43 8.18
N ALA A 156 -4.24 9.30 9.50
CA ALA A 156 -3.58 8.27 10.28
C ALA A 156 -3.96 6.84 9.83
N ARG A 157 -5.23 6.63 9.44
CA ARG A 157 -5.70 5.35 8.90
C ARG A 157 -5.07 5.04 7.55
N GLU A 158 -5.11 5.98 6.62
CA GLU A 158 -4.52 5.81 5.29
C GLU A 158 -3.01 5.56 5.35
N LEU A 159 -2.29 6.30 6.21
CA LEU A 159 -0.87 6.08 6.45
C LEU A 159 -0.60 4.69 7.06
N PHE A 160 -1.45 4.18 7.95
CA PHE A 160 -1.29 2.84 8.52
C PHE A 160 -1.43 1.74 7.47
N LEU A 161 -2.34 1.92 6.50
CA LEU A 161 -2.54 0.96 5.42
C LEU A 161 -1.23 0.71 4.67
N LYS A 162 -0.35 1.71 4.49
CA LYS A 162 0.97 1.56 3.86
C LYS A 162 1.81 0.42 4.45
N PHE A 163 1.57 0.05 5.71
CA PHE A 163 2.33 -0.98 6.45
C PHE A 163 1.54 -2.26 6.69
N PHE A 164 0.23 -2.14 6.85
CA PHE A 164 -0.63 -3.26 7.21
C PHE A 164 -1.61 -3.56 6.08
N ARG A 165 -1.56 -4.79 5.56
CA ARG A 165 -2.49 -5.28 4.53
C ARG A 165 -3.37 -6.39 5.10
N GLY A 166 -4.60 -6.04 5.44
CA GLY A 166 -5.69 -7.00 5.70
C GLY A 166 -6.40 -7.47 4.42
N GLY A 167 -5.97 -6.99 3.25
CA GLY A 167 -6.59 -7.21 1.94
C GLY A 167 -5.88 -6.40 0.84
N SER A 168 -6.50 -6.28 -0.33
CA SER A 168 -6.04 -5.42 -1.42
C SER A 168 -6.21 -3.94 -1.08
N ILE A 169 -5.40 -3.10 -1.73
CA ILE A 169 -5.42 -1.65 -1.57
C ILE A 169 -6.36 -1.08 -2.63
N GLU A 170 -7.32 -0.28 -2.18
CA GLU A 170 -8.22 0.48 -3.05
C GLU A 170 -7.49 1.72 -3.57
N ARG A 171 -6.67 1.52 -4.61
CA ARG A 171 -5.84 2.58 -5.22
C ARG A 171 -6.63 3.59 -6.04
N ASP A 172 -7.92 3.38 -6.22
CA ASP A 172 -8.86 4.37 -6.71
C ASP A 172 -9.24 5.41 -5.64
N ASN A 173 -8.97 5.14 -4.36
CA ASN A 173 -9.23 6.08 -3.28
C ASN A 173 -8.20 7.22 -3.26
N LEU A 174 -8.70 8.45 -3.44
CA LEU A 174 -7.88 9.66 -3.52
C LEU A 174 -7.23 10.02 -2.17
N ASP A 175 -7.90 9.82 -1.03
CA ASP A 175 -7.28 10.13 0.27
C ASP A 175 -6.07 9.23 0.56
N TYR A 176 -6.17 7.94 0.21
CA TYR A 176 -5.08 6.97 0.24
C TYR A 176 -3.94 7.39 -0.67
N LEU A 177 -4.22 7.63 -1.97
CA LEU A 177 -3.19 8.01 -2.93
C LEU A 177 -2.46 9.30 -2.55
N TRP A 178 -3.19 10.27 -2.00
CA TRP A 178 -2.60 11.50 -1.49
C TRP A 178 -1.69 11.21 -0.29
N CYS A 179 -2.12 10.43 0.69
CA CYS A 179 -1.27 10.02 1.82
C CYS A 179 -0.05 9.21 1.35
N ASP A 180 -0.23 8.34 0.37
CA ASP A 180 0.80 7.42 -0.11
C ASP A 180 1.93 8.17 -0.82
N LEU A 181 1.59 9.13 -1.69
CA LEU A 181 2.57 9.84 -2.52
C LEU A 181 3.02 11.19 -1.98
N THR A 182 2.16 11.94 -1.29
CA THR A 182 2.43 13.34 -0.94
C THR A 182 2.98 13.55 0.47
N LEU A 183 2.73 12.60 1.38
CA LEU A 183 3.20 12.69 2.75
C LEU A 183 4.52 11.92 2.91
N PRO A 184 5.61 12.59 3.30
CA PRO A 184 6.90 11.94 3.46
C PRO A 184 6.88 11.01 4.69
N LEU A 185 7.43 9.81 4.52
CA LEU A 185 7.75 8.91 5.61
C LEU A 185 9.23 8.50 5.48
N GLU A 186 9.97 8.66 6.56
CA GLU A 186 11.39 8.32 6.59
C GLU A 186 11.58 6.85 6.96
N TYR A 187 12.04 6.07 5.98
CA TYR A 187 12.32 4.65 6.15
C TYR A 187 13.80 4.43 6.49
N SER A 188 14.06 3.84 7.64
CA SER A 188 15.40 3.45 8.07
C SER A 188 15.69 2.00 7.69
N TYR A 189 16.52 1.80 6.67
CA TYR A 189 17.03 0.48 6.30
C TYR A 189 18.44 0.24 6.86
N PRO A 190 18.79 -0.99 7.25
CA PRO A 190 20.18 -1.37 7.42
C PRO A 190 20.93 -1.15 6.11
N LYS A 191 22.04 -0.38 6.12
CA LYS A 191 22.86 -0.10 4.93
C LYS A 191 23.57 -1.35 4.33
N THR A 192 23.32 -2.56 4.83
CA THR A 192 24.30 -3.65 4.77
C THR A 192 23.80 -5.03 4.35
N SER A 193 22.56 -5.21 3.90
CA SER A 193 22.22 -6.44 3.17
C SER A 193 22.72 -6.29 1.73
N LYS A 194 23.68 -7.13 1.30
CA LYS A 194 23.93 -7.35 -0.14
C LYS A 194 22.56 -7.55 -0.78
N VAL A 195 22.13 -6.63 -1.63
CA VAL A 195 20.85 -6.77 -2.31
C VAL A 195 21.02 -7.96 -3.24
N THR A 196 20.46 -9.10 -2.84
CA THR A 196 20.42 -10.27 -3.70
C THR A 196 19.63 -9.86 -4.94
N PRO A 197 20.19 -10.03 -6.15
CA PRO A 197 19.45 -9.78 -7.37
C PRO A 197 18.16 -10.61 -7.36
N TRP A 198 17.02 -9.94 -7.33
CA TRP A 198 15.71 -10.60 -7.20
C TRP A 198 14.86 -10.46 -8.45
N LEU A 199 14.98 -9.31 -9.16
CA LEU A 199 14.13 -8.98 -10.29
C LEU A 199 14.41 -9.89 -11.48
N GLU A 200 15.64 -9.93 -11.96
CA GLU A 200 16.03 -10.74 -13.13
C GLU A 200 15.68 -12.23 -12.96
N PRO A 201 16.05 -12.91 -11.85
CA PRO A 201 15.61 -14.28 -11.62
C PRO A 201 14.09 -14.45 -11.54
N LEU A 202 13.37 -13.46 -11.00
CA LEU A 202 11.90 -13.50 -10.91
C LEU A 202 11.28 -13.42 -12.30
N LEU A 203 11.74 -12.49 -13.14
CA LEU A 203 11.27 -12.31 -14.50
C LEU A 203 11.48 -13.59 -15.32
N SER A 204 12.68 -14.18 -15.26
CA SER A 204 12.98 -15.44 -15.95
C SER A 204 12.12 -16.61 -15.44
N ALA A 205 11.82 -16.67 -14.14
CA ALA A 205 10.93 -17.67 -13.58
C ALA A 205 9.48 -17.49 -14.05
N ILE A 206 9.02 -16.26 -14.22
CA ILE A 206 7.68 -15.94 -14.74
C ILE A 206 7.58 -16.26 -16.24
N GLU A 207 8.61 -15.96 -17.04
CA GLU A 207 8.66 -16.31 -18.47
C GLU A 207 8.60 -17.82 -18.72
N GLY A 208 9.12 -18.62 -17.78
CA GLY A 208 9.07 -20.08 -17.85
C GLY A 208 7.73 -20.71 -17.44
N LEU A 209 6.71 -19.91 -17.08
CA LEU A 209 5.41 -20.42 -16.67
C LEU A 209 4.63 -21.00 -17.87
N PRO A 210 3.91 -22.13 -17.69
CA PRO A 210 2.99 -22.64 -18.70
C PRO A 210 1.88 -21.63 -19.06
N PRO A 211 1.29 -21.72 -20.26
CA PRO A 211 0.08 -20.98 -20.60
C PRO A 211 -1.03 -21.20 -19.56
N HIS A 212 -1.85 -20.17 -19.32
CA HIS A 212 -2.94 -20.18 -18.34
C HIS A 212 -2.52 -20.34 -16.86
N SER A 213 -1.23 -20.20 -16.55
CA SER A 213 -0.77 -20.11 -15.16
C SER A 213 -1.50 -19.02 -14.39
N GLY A 214 -1.77 -19.26 -13.11
CA GLY A 214 -2.55 -18.34 -12.27
C GLY A 214 -1.71 -17.62 -11.21
N LEU A 215 -2.40 -16.88 -10.34
CA LEU A 215 -1.80 -16.19 -9.20
C LEU A 215 -0.96 -17.12 -8.31
N LYS A 216 -1.41 -18.37 -8.12
CA LYS A 216 -0.67 -19.35 -7.32
C LYS A 216 0.73 -19.61 -7.90
N ASP A 217 0.83 -19.68 -9.21
CA ASP A 217 2.07 -19.99 -9.93
C ASP A 217 2.99 -18.76 -9.94
N LEU A 218 2.44 -17.57 -10.15
CA LEU A 218 3.18 -16.31 -10.02
C LEU A 218 3.75 -16.11 -8.60
N LEU A 219 2.96 -16.42 -7.57
CA LEU A 219 3.45 -16.41 -6.18
C LEU A 219 4.50 -17.48 -5.90
N ALA A 220 4.46 -18.61 -6.61
CA ALA A 220 5.48 -19.64 -6.52
C ALA A 220 6.82 -19.15 -7.10
N CYS A 221 6.80 -18.38 -8.20
CA CYS A 221 8.00 -17.75 -8.76
C CYS A 221 8.67 -16.76 -7.79
N CYS A 222 7.91 -16.12 -6.90
CA CYS A 222 8.48 -15.27 -5.84
C CYS A 222 9.27 -16.04 -4.77
N LYS A 223 9.13 -17.37 -4.66
CA LYS A 223 9.70 -18.16 -3.56
C LYS A 223 11.23 -18.13 -3.61
N GLY A 224 11.84 -17.66 -2.52
CA GLY A 224 13.30 -17.56 -2.38
C GLY A 224 13.93 -16.33 -3.06
N LEU A 225 13.16 -15.59 -3.85
CA LEU A 225 13.61 -14.37 -4.54
C LEU A 225 13.04 -13.11 -3.88
N VAL A 226 11.73 -13.09 -3.65
CA VAL A 226 11.02 -12.00 -2.98
C VAL A 226 10.69 -12.43 -1.55
N GLY A 227 11.13 -11.63 -0.59
CA GLY A 227 10.86 -11.85 0.83
C GLY A 227 9.39 -11.63 1.21
N GLY A 228 9.13 -11.54 2.51
CA GLY A 228 7.81 -11.17 3.03
C GLY A 228 6.77 -12.29 2.99
N ASP A 229 5.56 -11.96 3.42
CA ASP A 229 4.41 -12.86 3.42
C ASP A 229 3.78 -12.96 2.02
N LYS A 230 2.58 -13.56 1.93
CA LYS A 230 1.83 -13.68 0.67
C LYS A 230 1.42 -12.30 0.12
N PHE A 231 0.92 -11.42 0.99
CA PHE A 231 0.39 -10.12 0.59
C PHE A 231 1.51 -9.22 0.04
N PHE A 232 2.72 -9.34 0.58
CA PHE A 232 3.87 -8.56 0.11
C PHE A 232 4.23 -8.95 -1.31
N LYS A 233 4.26 -10.25 -1.59
CA LYS A 233 4.54 -10.77 -2.92
C LYS A 233 3.46 -10.38 -3.93
N GLN A 234 2.19 -10.43 -3.52
CA GLN A 234 1.08 -9.95 -4.37
C GLN A 234 1.24 -8.47 -4.72
N GLU A 235 1.63 -7.67 -3.74
CA GLU A 235 1.84 -6.23 -3.89
C GLU A 235 3.05 -5.91 -4.79
N VAL A 236 4.15 -6.66 -4.68
CA VAL A 236 5.29 -6.57 -5.61
C VAL A 236 4.90 -6.93 -7.04
N LEU A 237 4.18 -8.02 -7.24
CA LEU A 237 3.72 -8.43 -8.57
C LEU A 237 2.77 -7.37 -9.16
N GLN A 238 1.80 -6.88 -8.37
CA GLN A 238 0.88 -5.80 -8.77
C GLN A 238 1.63 -4.53 -9.16
N ALA A 239 2.61 -4.12 -8.35
CA ALA A 239 3.50 -2.99 -8.63
C ALA A 239 4.18 -3.13 -10.00
N LEU A 240 4.79 -4.30 -10.26
CA LEU A 240 5.43 -4.59 -11.54
C LEU A 240 4.46 -4.58 -12.72
N SER A 241 3.21 -4.99 -12.51
CA SER A 241 2.20 -4.91 -13.55
C SER A 241 1.78 -3.48 -13.85
N TYR A 242 1.61 -2.61 -12.85
CA TYR A 242 1.38 -1.18 -13.08
C TYR A 242 2.56 -0.51 -13.79
N ALA A 243 3.79 -0.95 -13.50
CA ALA A 243 4.97 -0.50 -14.20
C ALA A 243 5.04 -0.95 -15.67
N ASP A 244 4.11 -1.82 -16.12
CA ASP A 244 4.08 -2.44 -17.44
C ASP A 244 5.19 -3.50 -17.64
N VAL A 245 5.80 -4.00 -16.56
CA VAL A 245 6.80 -5.08 -16.59
C VAL A 245 6.12 -6.44 -16.70
N LEU A 246 5.07 -6.66 -15.90
CA LEU A 246 4.20 -7.83 -16.01
C LEU A 246 2.97 -7.45 -16.81
N GLN A 247 3.00 -7.77 -18.10
CA GLN A 247 1.95 -7.43 -19.05
C GLN A 247 0.92 -8.55 -19.12
N VAL A 248 -0.35 -8.18 -19.07
CA VAL A 248 -1.45 -9.10 -19.38
C VAL A 248 -1.83 -8.85 -20.82
N ASN A 249 -1.91 -9.92 -21.63
CA ASN A 249 -2.22 -9.77 -23.05
C ASN A 249 -3.54 -9.03 -23.24
N ASP A 250 -3.60 -8.20 -24.27
CA ASP A 250 -4.74 -7.35 -24.63
C ASP A 250 -5.10 -6.26 -23.60
N LEU A 251 -4.30 -6.10 -22.53
CA LEU A 251 -4.48 -5.09 -21.49
C LEU A 251 -3.21 -4.25 -21.30
N SER A 252 -3.01 -3.25 -22.18
CA SER A 252 -1.90 -2.31 -22.07
C SER A 252 -2.16 -1.26 -20.98
N VAL A 253 -1.48 -1.38 -19.83
CA VAL A 253 -1.58 -0.39 -18.74
C VAL A 253 -0.93 0.94 -19.09
N THR A 254 0.01 0.98 -20.03
CA THR A 254 0.65 2.20 -20.53
C THR A 254 -0.31 3.05 -21.37
N ALA A 255 -1.25 2.42 -22.08
CA ALA A 255 -2.21 3.10 -22.94
C ALA A 255 -3.48 3.59 -22.21
N MET A 256 -3.67 3.25 -20.93
CA MET A 256 -4.90 3.56 -20.18
C MET A 256 -4.63 4.28 -18.86
N PHE A 257 -5.66 4.96 -18.34
CA PHE A 257 -5.67 5.41 -16.95
C PHE A 257 -6.45 4.39 -16.12
N ILE A 258 -5.75 3.68 -15.23
CA ILE A 258 -6.28 2.46 -14.60
C ILE A 258 -7.56 2.74 -13.79
N ALA A 259 -7.65 3.91 -13.15
CA ALA A 259 -8.84 4.29 -12.37
C ALA A 259 -10.12 4.44 -13.22
N ASP A 260 -10.00 4.75 -14.52
CA ASP A 260 -11.17 4.84 -15.42
C ASP A 260 -11.73 3.45 -15.77
N ARG A 261 -10.94 2.39 -15.60
CA ARG A 261 -11.32 1.01 -15.90
C ARG A 261 -11.81 0.26 -14.66
N ARG A 262 -12.06 0.99 -13.55
CA ARG A 262 -12.38 0.36 -12.26
C ARG A 262 -13.71 -0.43 -12.26
N ASP A 263 -14.65 -0.06 -13.13
CA ASP A 263 -15.94 -0.76 -13.22
C ASP A 263 -15.86 -2.01 -14.10
N GLU A 264 -14.78 -2.18 -14.89
CA GLU A 264 -14.45 -3.45 -15.54
C GLU A 264 -13.85 -4.48 -14.54
N LEU A 265 -13.72 -4.10 -13.25
CA LEU A 265 -13.10 -4.86 -12.17
C LEU A 265 -14.05 -5.78 -11.39
N SER A 266 -15.15 -6.24 -11.98
CA SER A 266 -16.18 -7.10 -11.36
C SER A 266 -17.05 -6.41 -10.29
N SER A 267 -18.36 -6.64 -10.42
CA SER A 267 -19.42 -6.24 -9.49
C SER A 267 -19.55 -7.15 -8.26
N HIS A 268 -18.72 -8.18 -8.11
CA HIS A 268 -18.83 -9.14 -7.01
C HIS A 268 -17.46 -9.60 -6.50
N TYR A 269 -17.04 -8.98 -5.39
CA TYR A 269 -15.89 -9.33 -4.57
C TYR A 269 -15.89 -10.81 -4.16
N TYR A 270 -15.21 -11.67 -4.92
CA TYR A 270 -14.87 -13.01 -4.48
C TYR A 270 -13.43 -13.04 -3.92
N SER A 271 -13.22 -13.85 -2.88
CA SER A 271 -11.97 -13.96 -2.09
C SER A 271 -10.69 -14.35 -2.85
N ASN A 272 -10.79 -14.53 -4.16
CA ASN A 272 -9.71 -14.94 -5.07
C ASN A 272 -9.35 -13.85 -6.10
N GLU A 273 -10.00 -12.69 -6.05
CA GLU A 273 -9.81 -11.63 -7.04
C GLU A 273 -8.56 -10.82 -6.72
N TRP A 274 -7.60 -10.88 -7.63
CA TRP A 274 -6.45 -10.01 -7.64
C TRP A 274 -6.85 -8.62 -8.17
N SER A 275 -5.98 -7.65 -7.99
CA SER A 275 -6.10 -6.33 -8.58
C SER A 275 -5.88 -6.40 -10.09
N PHE A 276 -6.52 -5.48 -10.81
CA PHE A 276 -6.23 -5.28 -12.22
C PHE A 276 -4.80 -4.78 -12.45
N PRO A 277 -4.17 -5.15 -13.58
CA PRO A 277 -4.71 -6.05 -14.61
C PRO A 277 -4.45 -7.54 -14.31
N LEU A 278 -3.56 -7.85 -13.35
CA LEU A 278 -3.06 -9.21 -13.12
C LEU A 278 -4.11 -10.27 -12.82
N ARG A 279 -5.29 -9.88 -12.34
CA ARG A 279 -6.45 -10.78 -12.24
C ARG A 279 -6.79 -11.51 -13.54
N PHE A 280 -6.45 -10.94 -14.68
CA PHE A 280 -6.73 -11.51 -16.01
C PHE A 280 -5.58 -12.34 -16.57
N TRP A 281 -4.45 -12.46 -15.84
CA TRP A 281 -3.26 -13.19 -16.31
C TRP A 281 -3.55 -14.63 -16.75
N SER A 282 -4.32 -15.40 -15.96
CA SER A 282 -4.64 -16.79 -16.32
C SER A 282 -5.55 -16.90 -17.55
N THR A 283 -6.38 -15.87 -17.79
CA THR A 283 -7.39 -15.88 -18.84
C THR A 283 -6.81 -15.41 -20.16
N ASN A 284 -6.07 -14.30 -20.14
CA ASN A 284 -5.53 -13.68 -21.34
C ASN A 284 -4.09 -14.16 -21.63
N GLY A 285 -3.43 -14.78 -20.65
CA GLY A 285 -1.98 -14.95 -20.67
C GLY A 285 -1.27 -13.65 -20.27
N GLY A 286 0.05 -13.74 -20.15
CA GLY A 286 0.88 -12.59 -19.89
C GLY A 286 2.29 -12.78 -20.39
N ASN A 287 3.00 -11.68 -20.49
CA ASN A 287 4.37 -11.61 -20.97
C ASN A 287 5.18 -10.68 -20.07
N VAL A 288 6.50 -10.85 -20.12
CA VAL A 288 7.42 -9.97 -19.42
C VAL A 288 7.95 -8.94 -20.40
N ASN A 289 7.80 -7.66 -20.07
CA ASN A 289 8.39 -6.55 -20.80
C ASN A 289 9.63 -6.06 -20.04
N ARG A 290 10.80 -6.46 -20.54
CA ARG A 290 12.09 -6.08 -19.94
C ARG A 290 12.47 -4.63 -20.21
N GLU A 291 11.95 -4.04 -21.29
CA GLU A 291 12.20 -2.64 -21.66
C GLU A 291 11.50 -1.65 -20.71
N ALA A 292 10.51 -2.11 -19.94
CA ALA A 292 9.86 -1.30 -18.90
C ALA A 292 10.72 -1.13 -17.63
N VAL A 293 11.82 -1.88 -17.50
CA VAL A 293 12.79 -1.73 -16.41
C VAL A 293 13.88 -0.74 -16.86
N PRO A 294 14.05 0.41 -16.18
CA PRO A 294 15.11 1.35 -16.53
C PRO A 294 16.49 0.72 -16.42
N GLU A 295 17.40 1.13 -17.31
CA GLU A 295 18.81 0.81 -17.19
C GLU A 295 19.37 1.44 -15.91
N THR A 296 19.86 0.61 -14.98
CA THR A 296 20.46 1.04 -13.70
C THR A 296 21.97 1.06 -13.76
#